data_AF-A0A2C9SWS8-F1
#
_entry.id   AF-A0A2C9SWS8-F1
#
_cell.length_a   1.000
_cell.length_b   1.000
_cell.length_c   1.000
_cell.angle_alpha   90.00
_cell.angle_beta   90.00
_cell.angle_gamma   90.00
#
_symmetry.space_group_name_H-M   'P 1'
#
loop_
_entity.id
_entity.type
_entity.pdbx_description
1 polymer ?
#
loop_
_entity_poly.entity_id
_entity_poly.type
_entity_poly.pdbx_seq_one_letter_code
_entity_poly.pdbx_strand_id
1 'polypeptide(L)'
;MTDQADTHVRRAIREAMDRLIGGKALHSDGKLTVKSLAEEARVKRWLLTHRHTDLQDEFRARIANANTDPPVLRVLREQKADAQKRVKELTADVTALTATIHQLERIIHVLALENQELRLNRTRTDKIVPLRMGGKP
;
A
#
# COMPACT_ATOMS: atom_id res chain seq x y z
N MET A 1 -7.11 22.31 50.85
CA MET A 1 -7.39 22.83 49.49
C MET A 1 -6.44 22.26 48.42
N THR A 2 -5.18 21.97 48.77
CA THR A 2 -4.14 21.42 47.86
C THR A 2 -4.45 20.01 47.34
N ASP A 3 -5.16 19.19 48.11
CA ASP A 3 -5.42 17.77 47.78
C ASP A 3 -6.47 17.58 46.67
N GLN A 4 -7.46 18.47 46.63
CA GLN A 4 -8.50 18.45 45.59
C GLN A 4 -7.98 18.97 44.24
N ALA A 5 -7.07 19.95 44.27
CA ALA A 5 -6.37 20.40 43.08
C ALA A 5 -5.44 19.31 42.51
N ASP A 6 -4.73 18.58 43.39
CA ASP A 6 -3.89 17.44 43.02
C ASP A 6 -4.70 16.32 42.36
N THR A 7 -5.85 15.97 42.96
CA THR A 7 -6.77 14.96 42.42
C THR A 7 -7.30 15.34 41.03
N HIS A 8 -7.64 16.61 40.81
CA HIS A 8 -8.08 17.09 39.51
C HIS A 8 -6.97 16.98 38.46
N VAL A 9 -5.74 17.35 38.82
CA VAL A 9 -4.56 17.24 37.95
C VAL A 9 -4.28 15.79 37.57
N ARG A 10 -4.32 14.86 38.53
CA ARG A 10 -4.12 13.43 38.29
C ARG A 10 -5.15 12.85 37.31
N ARG A 11 -6.41 13.26 37.44
CA ARG A 11 -7.48 12.88 36.51
C ARG A 11 -7.23 13.44 35.10
N ALA A 12 -6.90 14.72 34.97
CA ALA A 12 -6.60 15.33 33.67
C ALA A 12 -5.43 14.63 32.95
N ILE A 13 -4.41 14.23 33.72
CA ILE A 13 -3.27 13.46 33.22
C ILE A 13 -3.71 12.08 32.72
N ARG A 14 -4.56 11.35 33.46
CA ARG A 14 -5.05 10.03 33.01
C ARG A 14 -5.92 10.11 31.77
N GLU A 15 -6.84 11.07 31.70
CA GLU A 15 -7.66 11.29 30.50
C GLU A 15 -6.80 11.64 29.28
N ALA A 16 -5.73 12.42 29.49
CA ALA A 16 -4.75 12.71 28.45
C ALA A 16 -3.99 11.46 28.00
N MET A 17 -3.61 10.55 28.92
CA MET A 17 -3.01 9.26 28.55
C MET A 17 -3.93 8.45 27.64
N ASP A 18 -5.21 8.32 28.01
CA ASP A 18 -6.18 7.53 27.24
C ASP A 18 -6.37 8.10 25.83
N ARG A 19 -6.46 9.44 25.71
CA ARG A 19 -6.54 10.11 24.40
C ARG A 19 -5.28 9.89 23.56
N LEU A 20 -4.10 10.06 24.17
CA LEU A 20 -2.82 10.01 23.48
C LEU A 20 -2.48 8.59 23.02
N ILE A 21 -2.72 7.57 23.86
CA ILE A 21 -2.58 6.15 23.50
C ILE A 21 -3.62 5.73 22.47
N GLY A 22 -4.85 6.27 22.57
CA GLY A 22 -5.92 6.03 21.60
C GLY A 22 -5.78 6.80 20.28
N GLY A 23 -4.72 7.58 20.08
CA GLY A 23 -4.49 8.36 18.84
C GLY A 23 -5.45 9.54 18.64
N LYS A 24 -6.11 10.01 19.70
CA LYS A 24 -7.07 11.12 19.70
C LYS A 24 -6.52 12.35 20.42
N ALA A 25 -5.25 12.69 20.16
CA ALA A 25 -4.60 13.86 20.76
C ALA A 25 -5.30 15.16 20.34
N LEU A 26 -5.50 16.07 21.30
CA LEU A 26 -6.20 17.35 21.10
C LEU A 26 -5.27 18.56 21.24
N HIS A 27 -4.23 18.47 22.06
CA HIS A 27 -3.37 19.61 22.40
C HIS A 27 -1.88 19.33 22.17
N SER A 28 -1.54 18.12 21.75
CA SER A 28 -0.16 17.67 21.53
C SER A 28 0.06 17.19 20.09
N ASP A 29 1.32 16.94 19.76
CA ASP A 29 1.75 16.37 18.48
C ASP A 29 1.42 14.88 18.31
N GLY A 30 0.69 14.28 19.27
CA GLY A 30 0.27 12.88 19.25
C GLY A 30 1.39 11.87 19.48
N LYS A 31 2.62 12.31 19.79
CA LYS A 31 3.73 11.39 20.07
C LYS A 31 3.58 10.80 21.46
N LEU A 32 3.92 9.52 21.62
CA LEU A 32 3.88 8.81 22.90
C LEU A 32 5.08 9.17 23.81
N THR A 33 5.23 10.44 24.15
CA THR A 33 6.32 10.95 25.00
C THR A 33 5.78 11.68 26.24
N VAL A 34 6.57 11.74 27.32
CA VAL A 34 6.21 12.46 28.55
C VAL A 34 5.99 13.96 28.29
N LYS A 35 6.69 14.53 27.31
CA LYS A 35 6.50 15.92 26.88
C LYS A 35 5.11 16.10 26.27
N SER A 36 4.77 15.26 25.29
CA SER A 36 3.46 15.30 24.61
C SER A 36 2.31 15.01 25.58
N LEU A 37 2.50 14.12 26.56
CA LEU A 37 1.51 13.89 27.64
C LEU A 37 1.28 15.14 28.50
N ALA A 38 2.35 15.86 28.86
CA ALA A 38 2.23 17.09 29.62
C ALA A 38 1.47 18.17 28.83
N GLU A 39 1.78 18.31 27.54
CA GLU A 39 1.08 19.21 26.61
C GLU A 39 -0.40 18.82 26.46
N GLU A 40 -0.69 17.52 26.29
CA GLU A 40 -2.03 16.97 26.12
C GLU A 40 -2.92 17.18 27.36
N ALA A 41 -2.34 17.01 28.55
CA ALA A 41 -2.98 17.28 29.84
C ALA A 41 -2.99 18.77 30.22
N ARG A 42 -2.33 19.63 29.43
CA ARG A 42 -2.11 21.06 29.72
C ARG A 42 -1.46 21.31 31.08
N VAL A 43 -0.52 20.45 31.49
CA VAL A 43 0.25 20.58 32.73
C VAL A 43 1.73 20.80 32.43
N LYS A 44 2.47 21.33 33.41
CA LYS A 44 3.93 21.47 33.26
C LYS A 44 4.61 20.11 33.35
N ARG A 45 5.56 19.82 32.45
CA ARG A 45 6.33 18.55 32.43
C ARG A 45 6.94 18.17 33.78
N TRP A 46 7.41 19.15 34.56
CA TRP A 46 8.05 18.90 35.86
C TRP A 46 7.13 18.17 36.86
N LEU A 47 5.80 18.33 36.73
CA LEU A 47 4.83 17.60 37.56
C LEU A 47 4.96 16.09 37.34
N LEU A 48 5.08 15.64 36.09
CA LEU A 48 5.20 14.22 35.76
C LEU A 48 6.55 13.63 36.17
N THR A 49 7.61 14.45 36.23
CA THR A 49 8.95 13.96 36.56
C THR A 49 9.31 14.04 38.05
N HIS A 50 8.61 14.87 38.85
CA HIS A 50 8.95 15.07 40.27
C HIS A 50 7.79 14.85 41.26
N ARG A 51 6.53 15.05 40.86
CA ARG A 51 5.37 14.98 41.76
C ARG A 51 4.44 13.79 41.47
N HIS A 52 4.28 13.46 40.20
CA HIS A 52 3.42 12.40 39.69
C HIS A 52 4.24 11.40 38.86
N THR A 53 5.35 10.95 39.44
CA THR A 53 6.24 9.95 38.81
C THR A 53 5.53 8.62 38.60
N ASP A 54 4.59 8.29 39.49
CA ASP A 54 3.70 7.14 39.36
C ASP A 54 2.89 7.16 38.07
N LEU A 55 2.38 8.34 37.68
CA LEU A 55 1.65 8.52 36.42
C LEU A 55 2.59 8.45 35.21
N GLN A 56 3.82 8.94 35.33
CA GLN A 56 4.82 8.76 34.28
C GLN A 56 5.13 7.27 34.05
N ASP A 57 5.28 6.50 35.13
CA ASP A 57 5.56 5.07 35.05
C ASP A 57 4.35 4.29 34.53
N GLU A 58 3.14 4.63 34.96
CA GLU A 58 1.88 4.10 34.40
C GLU A 58 1.82 4.33 32.89
N PHE A 59 2.12 5.55 32.43
CA PHE A 59 2.13 5.87 31.01
C PHE A 59 3.17 5.05 30.23
N ARG A 60 4.38 4.90 30.77
CA ARG A 60 5.43 4.06 30.16
C ARG A 60 5.01 2.59 30.09
N ALA A 61 4.43 2.06 31.16
CA ALA A 61 3.92 0.69 31.20
C ALA A 61 2.78 0.48 30.19
N ARG A 62 1.85 1.44 30.10
CA ARG A 62 0.77 1.39 29.10
C ARG A 62 1.29 1.50 27.67
N ILE A 63 2.30 2.34 27.40
CA ILE A 63 2.97 2.38 26.08
C ILE A 63 3.65 1.04 25.79
N ALA A 64 4.37 0.45 26.75
CA ALA A 64 5.01 -0.85 26.56
C ALA A 64 3.98 -1.95 26.29
N ASN A 65 2.86 -1.95 27.01
CA ASN A 65 1.75 -2.88 26.81
C ASN A 65 0.98 -2.62 25.49
N ALA A 66 0.84 -1.36 25.08
CA ALA A 66 0.20 -0.99 23.81
C ALA A 66 1.11 -1.24 22.59
N ASN A 67 2.44 -1.13 22.77
CA ASN A 67 3.44 -1.54 21.79
C ASN A 67 3.68 -3.05 21.79
N THR A 68 3.17 -3.77 22.80
CA THR A 68 2.98 -5.22 22.74
C THR A 68 1.77 -5.45 21.84
N ASP A 69 2.04 -5.48 20.53
CA ASP A 69 1.08 -5.45 19.42
C ASP A 69 -0.34 -5.98 19.78
N PRO A 70 -1.36 -5.12 19.80
CA PRO A 70 -2.74 -5.54 19.85
C PRO A 70 -2.99 -6.57 18.74
N PRO A 71 -3.70 -7.69 19.01
CA PRO A 71 -3.94 -8.74 18.01
C PRO A 71 -4.48 -8.21 16.68
N VAL A 72 -5.26 -7.12 16.73
CA VAL A 72 -5.81 -6.41 15.56
C VAL A 72 -4.72 -5.80 14.67
N LEU A 73 -3.66 -5.20 15.25
CA LEU A 73 -2.54 -4.66 14.46
C LEU A 73 -1.71 -5.76 13.82
N ARG A 74 -1.57 -6.93 14.48
CA ARG A 74 -0.92 -8.10 13.89
C ARG A 74 -1.68 -8.61 12.67
N VAL A 75 -2.99 -8.82 12.83
CA VAL A 75 -3.88 -9.23 11.72
C VAL A 75 -3.84 -8.20 10.59
N LEU A 76 -3.83 -6.91 10.90
CA LEU A 76 -3.77 -5.85 9.88
C LEU A 76 -2.43 -5.84 9.13
N ARG A 77 -1.31 -6.13 9.81
CA ARG A 77 0.00 -6.28 9.16
C ARG A 77 0.07 -7.54 8.29
N GLU A 78 -0.49 -8.66 8.75
CA GLU A 78 -0.61 -9.89 7.98
C GLU A 78 -1.44 -9.65 6.71
N GLN A 79 -2.62 -9.03 6.85
CA GLN A 79 -3.47 -8.66 5.71
C GLN A 79 -2.76 -7.71 4.74
N LYS A 80 -1.98 -6.75 5.24
CA LYS A 80 -1.18 -5.85 4.40
C LYS A 80 -0.10 -6.63 3.65
N ALA A 81 0.59 -7.55 4.31
CA ALA A 81 1.62 -8.38 3.67
C ALA A 81 1.01 -9.28 2.58
N ASP A 82 -0.13 -9.90 2.87
CA ASP A 82 -0.88 -10.71 1.91
C ASP A 82 -1.38 -9.89 0.72
N ALA A 83 -1.93 -8.70 0.97
CA ALA A 83 -2.35 -7.80 -0.09
C ALA A 83 -1.17 -7.36 -0.97
N GLN A 84 -0.01 -7.03 -0.37
CA GLN A 84 1.20 -6.70 -1.10
C GLN A 84 1.72 -7.87 -1.94
N LYS A 85 1.62 -9.10 -1.44
CA LYS A 85 1.98 -10.31 -2.18
C LYS A 85 1.06 -10.50 -3.40
N ARG A 86 -0.25 -10.39 -3.22
CA ARG A 86 -1.24 -10.49 -4.32
C ARG A 86 -1.02 -9.41 -5.38
N VAL A 87 -0.73 -8.18 -4.98
CA VAL A 87 -0.43 -7.09 -5.93
C VAL A 87 0.81 -7.42 -6.76
N LYS A 88 1.87 -7.97 -6.14
CA LYS A 88 3.08 -8.38 -6.87
C LYS A 88 2.78 -9.51 -7.86
N GLU A 89 2.02 -10.53 -7.44
CA GLU A 89 1.61 -11.66 -8.29
C GLU A 89 0.79 -11.17 -9.48
N LEU A 90 -0.27 -10.40 -9.22
CA LEU A 90 -1.12 -9.84 -10.29
C LEU A 90 -0.36 -8.92 -11.23
N THR A 91 0.61 -8.15 -10.72
CA THR A 91 1.46 -7.30 -11.58
C THR A 91 2.35 -8.15 -12.49
N ALA A 92 2.90 -9.25 -11.97
CA ALA A 92 3.67 -10.19 -12.78
C ALA A 92 2.80 -10.84 -13.86
N ASP A 93 1.58 -11.26 -13.51
CA ASP A 93 0.63 -11.86 -14.46
C ASP A 93 0.23 -10.89 -15.57
N VAL A 94 -0.13 -9.64 -15.22
CA VAL A 94 -0.44 -8.60 -16.20
C VAL A 94 0.74 -8.35 -17.14
N THR A 95 1.96 -8.33 -16.60
CA THR A 95 3.18 -8.15 -17.41
C THR A 95 3.38 -9.31 -18.38
N ALA A 96 3.21 -10.54 -17.91
CA ALA A 96 3.34 -11.75 -18.72
C ALA A 96 2.27 -11.80 -19.83
N LEU A 97 1.01 -11.55 -19.49
CA LEU A 97 -0.10 -11.53 -20.45
C LEU A 97 0.09 -10.45 -21.51
N THR A 98 0.52 -9.25 -21.11
CA THR A 98 0.85 -8.17 -22.05
C THR A 98 1.95 -8.58 -23.02
N ALA A 99 3.00 -9.25 -22.53
CA ALA A 99 4.08 -9.75 -23.38
C ALA A 99 3.58 -10.81 -24.38
N THR A 100 2.68 -11.71 -23.95
CA THR A 100 2.05 -12.71 -24.82
C THR A 100 1.18 -12.05 -25.89
N ILE A 101 0.38 -11.03 -25.53
CA ILE A 101 -0.44 -10.27 -26.49
C ILE A 101 0.46 -9.65 -27.57
N HIS A 102 1.52 -8.95 -27.19
CA HIS A 102 2.47 -8.36 -28.15
C HIS A 102 3.16 -9.41 -29.04
N GLN A 103 3.39 -10.63 -28.52
CA GLN A 103 3.93 -11.71 -29.34
C GLN A 103 2.90 -12.21 -30.36
N LEU A 104 1.65 -12.41 -29.95
CA LEU A 104 0.58 -12.84 -30.85
C LEU A 104 0.28 -11.79 -31.92
N GLU A 105 0.26 -10.50 -31.56
CA GLU A 105 0.11 -9.40 -32.52
C GLU A 105 1.18 -9.43 -33.61
N ARG A 106 2.45 -9.65 -33.23
CA ARG A 106 3.55 -9.81 -34.20
C ARG A 106 3.34 -11.01 -35.12
N ILE A 107 2.96 -12.16 -34.57
CA ILE A 107 2.70 -13.38 -35.36
C ILE A 107 1.55 -13.14 -36.35
N ILE A 108 0.44 -12.53 -35.89
CA ILE A 108 -0.71 -12.20 -36.74
C ILE A 108 -0.27 -11.27 -37.88
N HIS A 109 0.58 -10.27 -37.59
CA HIS A 109 1.08 -9.35 -38.62
C HIS A 109 1.90 -10.07 -39.68
N VAL A 110 2.83 -10.95 -39.28
CA VAL A 110 3.64 -11.76 -40.20
C VAL A 110 2.75 -12.66 -41.06
N LEU A 111 1.82 -13.39 -40.44
CA LEU A 111 0.90 -14.28 -41.16
C LEU A 111 -0.01 -13.51 -42.13
N ALA A 112 -0.43 -12.30 -41.77
CA ALA A 112 -1.22 -11.46 -42.66
C ALA A 112 -0.45 -11.06 -43.92
N LEU A 113 0.84 -10.69 -43.77
CA LEU A 113 1.73 -10.38 -44.89
C LEU A 113 1.97 -11.61 -45.77
N GLU A 114 2.29 -12.77 -45.17
CA GLU A 114 2.48 -14.02 -45.91
C GLU A 114 1.22 -14.42 -46.70
N ASN A 115 0.04 -14.28 -46.09
CA ASN A 115 -1.23 -14.57 -46.77
C ASN A 115 -1.47 -13.62 -47.96
N GLN A 116 -1.12 -12.34 -47.81
CA GLN A 116 -1.22 -11.36 -48.89
C GLN A 116 -0.29 -11.73 -50.06
N GLU A 117 0.97 -12.07 -49.79
CA GLU A 117 1.93 -12.51 -50.79
C GLU A 117 1.48 -13.77 -51.53
N LEU A 118 0.96 -14.77 -50.80
CA LEU A 118 0.43 -16.00 -51.40
C LEU A 118 -0.77 -15.72 -52.32
N ARG A 119 -1.67 -14.80 -51.94
CA ARG A 119 -2.80 -14.39 -52.78
C ARG A 119 -2.35 -13.66 -54.05
N LEU A 120 -1.36 -12.78 -53.94
CA LEU A 120 -0.79 -12.07 -55.10
C LEU A 120 -0.11 -13.05 -56.07
N ASN A 121 0.69 -13.99 -55.54
CA ASN A 121 1.37 -15.00 -56.34
C ASN A 121 0.39 -15.93 -57.05
N ARG A 122 -0.66 -16.39 -56.36
CA ARG A 122 -1.72 -17.20 -56.98
C ARG A 122 -2.42 -16.47 -58.13
N THR A 123 -2.74 -15.18 -57.94
CA THR A 123 -3.34 -14.35 -58.99
C THR A 123 -2.41 -14.21 -60.21
N ARG A 124 -1.10 -14.25 -60.00
CA ARG A 124 -0.09 -14.18 -61.07
C ARG A 124 0.06 -15.50 -61.82
N THR A 125 0.02 -16.65 -61.14
CA THR A 125 0.03 -17.98 -61.77
C THR A 125 -1.27 -18.30 -62.50
N ASP A 126 -2.41 -17.80 -62.03
CA ASP A 126 -3.72 -17.99 -62.70
C ASP A 126 -3.85 -17.18 -64.00
N LYS A 127 -2.98 -16.18 -64.24
CA LYS A 127 -2.88 -15.45 -65.53
C LYS A 127 -2.11 -16.28 -66.56
N ILE A 128 -2.75 -17.32 -67.09
CA ILE A 128 -2.22 -18.11 -68.20
C ILE A 128 -2.56 -17.39 -69.52
N VAL A 129 -1.54 -16.85 -70.20
CA VAL A 129 -1.68 -16.27 -71.54
C VAL A 129 -1.48 -17.39 -72.57
N PRO A 130 -2.43 -17.65 -73.48
CA PRO A 130 -2.25 -18.66 -74.50
C PRO A 130 -1.07 -18.25 -75.41
N LEU A 131 -0.06 -19.13 -75.51
CA LEU A 131 1.00 -18.96 -76.49
C LEU A 131 0.38 -19.13 -77.88
N ARG A 132 0.28 -18.01 -78.61
CA ARG A 132 -0.17 -17.99 -80.00
C ARG A 132 0.88 -18.73 -80.83
N MET A 133 0.69 -20.04 -81.01
CA MET A 133 1.50 -20.87 -81.90
C MET A 133 1.44 -20.24 -83.30
N GLY A 134 2.62 -19.86 -83.79
CA GLY A 134 2.77 -19.17 -85.07
C GLY A 134 2.19 -19.98 -86.23
N GLY A 135 1.25 -19.37 -86.95
CA GLY A 135 0.91 -19.78 -88.31
C GLY A 135 1.92 -19.18 -89.28
N LYS A 136 2.91 -20.01 -89.67
CA LYS A 136 3.73 -19.87 -90.89
C LYS A 136 2.89 -20.26 -92.13
N PRO A 137 3.39 -20.11 -93.38
CA PRO A 137 4.69 -19.59 -93.82
C PRO A 137 4.65 -18.23 -94.52
#